data_AF-A0A3N5FV42-F1
#
_entry.id   AF-A0A3N5FV42-F1
#
_cell.length_a   1.000
_cell.length_b   1.000
_cell.length_c   1.000
_cell.angle_alpha   90.00
_cell.angle_beta   90.00
_cell.angle_gamma   90.00
#
_symmetry.space_group_name_H-M   'P 1'
#
loop_
_entity.id
_entity.type
_entity.pdbx_description
1 polymer ?
#
loop_
_entity_poly.entity_id
_entity_poly.type
_entity_poly.pdbx_seq_one_letter_code
_entity_poly.pdbx_strand_id
1 'polypeptide(L)'
;MKEPDFIVEARRWLKYAQEDLDAANVILQYPTIAHRHVCWLAQQSAEKAIKGALIYLQIDFRRTHDLDVLLNLLPVDWDVRRRFPDLAELTEWAVEARYPGEWQDANEYDAQQAFKQAREVLESILADLKRLGLP
;
A
#
# COMPACT_ATOMS: atom_id res chain seq x y z
N MET A 1 -12.74 23.33 17.64
CA MET A 1 -11.90 23.71 16.48
C MET A 1 -12.13 22.68 15.37
N LYS A 2 -12.12 23.09 14.10
CA LYS A 2 -12.15 22.13 12.99
C LYS A 2 -10.84 21.33 12.97
N GLU A 3 -10.93 20.03 12.68
CA GLU A 3 -9.75 19.19 12.48
C GLU A 3 -8.95 19.74 11.27
N PRO A 4 -7.60 19.77 11.32
CA PRO A 4 -6.80 20.25 10.19
C PRO A 4 -7.04 19.45 8.90
N ASP A 5 -7.08 20.13 7.75
CA ASP A 5 -7.44 19.53 6.45
C ASP A 5 -6.52 18.34 6.07
N PHE A 6 -5.23 18.41 6.40
CA PHE A 6 -4.27 17.33 6.12
C PHE A 6 -4.57 16.05 6.91
N ILE A 7 -5.14 16.16 8.11
CA ILE A 7 -5.55 14.99 8.92
C ILE A 7 -6.76 14.31 8.27
N VAL A 8 -7.75 15.10 7.86
CA VAL A 8 -8.94 14.59 7.17
C VAL A 8 -8.55 13.90 5.86
N GLU A 9 -7.66 14.50 5.08
CA GLU A 9 -7.17 13.92 3.83
C GLU A 9 -6.35 12.66 4.09
N ALA A 10 -5.42 12.65 5.06
CA ALA A 10 -4.67 11.44 5.42
C ALA A 10 -5.59 10.26 5.77
N ARG A 11 -6.64 10.50 6.59
CA ARG A 11 -7.63 9.46 6.91
C ARG A 11 -8.36 8.94 5.67
N ARG A 12 -8.68 9.82 4.72
CA ARG A 12 -9.34 9.42 3.47
C ARG A 12 -8.46 8.47 2.65
N TRP A 13 -7.16 8.76 2.57
CA TRP A 13 -6.19 7.89 1.90
C TRP A 13 -6.06 6.54 2.60
N LEU A 14 -5.97 6.53 3.93
CA LEU A 14 -5.90 5.28 4.72
C LEU A 14 -7.17 4.45 4.61
N LYS A 15 -8.34 5.09 4.53
CA LYS A 15 -9.62 4.42 4.27
C LYS A 15 -9.60 3.70 2.92
N TYR A 16 -9.15 4.38 1.87
CA TYR A 16 -9.02 3.77 0.54
C TYR A 16 -7.97 2.65 0.51
N ALA A 17 -6.87 2.80 1.26
CA ALA A 17 -5.88 1.74 1.40
C ALA A 17 -6.49 0.46 2.02
N GLN A 18 -7.32 0.62 3.05
CA GLN A 18 -8.03 -0.50 3.67
C GLN A 18 -9.07 -1.10 2.73
N GLU A 19 -9.87 -0.27 2.03
CA GLU A 19 -10.88 -0.74 1.08
C GLU A 19 -10.26 -1.56 -0.07
N ASP A 20 -9.10 -1.15 -0.58
CA ASP A 20 -8.35 -1.92 -1.59
C ASP A 20 -7.90 -3.28 -1.04
N LEU A 21 -7.38 -3.33 0.20
CA LEU A 21 -6.95 -4.57 0.84
C LEU A 21 -8.13 -5.51 1.10
N ASP A 22 -9.26 -4.97 1.56
CA ASP A 22 -10.48 -5.75 1.80
C ASP A 22 -11.00 -6.36 0.49
N ALA A 23 -11.01 -5.59 -0.59
CA ALA A 23 -11.37 -6.08 -1.92
C ALA A 23 -10.40 -7.17 -2.40
N ALA A 24 -9.08 -6.99 -2.20
CA ALA A 24 -8.07 -7.99 -2.52
C ALA A 24 -8.32 -9.31 -1.74
N ASN A 25 -8.65 -9.20 -0.45
CA ASN A 25 -8.95 -10.35 0.41
C ASN A 25 -10.18 -11.13 -0.09
N VAL A 26 -11.24 -10.42 -0.50
CA VAL A 26 -12.46 -11.04 -1.05
C VAL A 26 -12.13 -11.83 -2.32
N ILE A 27 -11.36 -11.26 -3.25
CA ILE A 27 -10.97 -11.95 -4.48
C ILE A 27 -10.09 -13.18 -4.14
N LEU A 28 -9.19 -13.06 -3.17
CA LEU A 28 -8.30 -14.13 -2.75
C LEU A 28 -9.05 -15.36 -2.17
N GLN A 29 -10.29 -15.19 -1.70
CA GLN A 29 -11.13 -16.32 -1.28
C GLN A 29 -11.59 -17.20 -2.46
N TYR A 30 -11.39 -16.76 -3.70
CA TYR A 30 -11.74 -17.47 -4.93
C TYR A 30 -10.47 -17.71 -5.77
N PRO A 31 -9.66 -18.72 -5.43
CA PRO A 31 -8.31 -18.92 -5.97
C PRO A 31 -8.27 -19.25 -7.48
N THR A 32 -9.40 -19.33 -8.16
CA THR A 32 -9.45 -19.49 -9.63
C THR A 32 -9.64 -18.16 -10.37
N ILE A 33 -9.77 -17.04 -9.66
CA ILE A 33 -10.19 -15.76 -10.25
C ILE A 33 -9.12 -14.69 -10.06
N ALA A 34 -8.65 -14.17 -11.20
CA ALA A 34 -8.01 -12.88 -11.35
C ALA A 34 -6.90 -12.54 -10.33
N HIS A 35 -5.94 -13.44 -10.13
CA HIS A 35 -4.76 -13.22 -9.28
C HIS A 35 -4.08 -11.86 -9.53
N ARG A 36 -3.97 -11.43 -10.79
CA ARG A 36 -3.43 -10.12 -11.16
C ARG A 36 -4.20 -8.95 -10.49
N HIS A 37 -5.52 -9.05 -10.30
CA HIS A 37 -6.28 -8.02 -9.57
C HIS A 37 -5.95 -8.00 -8.08
N VAL A 38 -5.71 -9.16 -7.46
CA VAL A 38 -5.26 -9.20 -6.06
C VAL A 38 -3.92 -8.48 -5.94
N CYS A 39 -2.97 -8.77 -6.83
CA CYS A 39 -1.65 -8.14 -6.83
C CYS A 39 -1.75 -6.62 -7.05
N TRP A 40 -2.58 -6.18 -8.00
CA TRP A 40 -2.84 -4.77 -8.26
C TRP A 40 -3.45 -4.05 -7.05
N LEU A 41 -4.49 -4.62 -6.44
CA LEU A 41 -5.14 -4.03 -5.26
C LEU A 41 -4.20 -4.00 -4.05
N ALA A 42 -3.36 -5.02 -3.89
CA ALA A 42 -2.32 -5.04 -2.87
C ALA A 42 -1.31 -3.89 -3.05
N GLN A 43 -0.80 -3.68 -4.28
CA GLN A 43 0.06 -2.54 -4.58
C GLN A 43 -0.63 -1.20 -4.27
N GLN A 44 -1.88 -1.05 -4.71
CA GLN A 44 -2.67 0.15 -4.50
C GLN A 44 -2.93 0.44 -3.02
N SER A 45 -3.15 -0.61 -2.22
CA SER A 45 -3.31 -0.51 -0.76
C SER A 45 -2.04 0.03 -0.12
N ALA A 46 -0.88 -0.60 -0.38
CA ALA A 46 0.40 -0.17 0.15
C ALA A 46 0.76 1.27 -0.26
N GLU A 47 0.57 1.61 -1.54
CA GLU A 47 0.83 2.95 -2.06
C GLU A 47 0.00 4.01 -1.33
N LYS A 48 -1.30 3.76 -1.17
CA LYS A 48 -2.21 4.69 -0.50
C LYS A 48 -1.93 4.80 1.00
N ALA A 49 -1.51 3.72 1.64
CA ALA A 49 -1.10 3.73 3.04
C ALA A 49 0.11 4.65 3.24
N ILE A 50 1.17 4.45 2.44
CA ILE A 50 2.40 5.26 2.51
C ILE A 50 2.10 6.73 2.19
N LYS A 51 1.31 7.01 1.13
CA LYS A 51 0.92 8.39 0.79
C LYS A 51 0.05 9.04 1.88
N GLY A 52 -0.86 8.29 2.49
CA GLY A 52 -1.65 8.77 3.64
C GLY A 52 -0.75 9.18 4.82
N ALA A 53 0.29 8.40 5.10
CA ALA A 53 1.29 8.75 6.10
C ALA A 53 2.09 10.01 5.73
N LEU A 54 2.55 10.13 4.49
CA LEU A 54 3.27 11.32 4.02
C LEU A 54 2.40 12.59 4.10
N ILE A 55 1.12 12.49 3.77
CA ILE A 55 0.15 13.59 3.92
C ILE A 55 0.01 13.99 5.39
N TYR A 56 -0.12 13.02 6.30
CA TYR A 56 -0.19 13.30 7.74
C TYR A 56 1.06 14.00 8.26
N LEU A 57 2.24 13.58 7.79
CA LEU A 57 3.52 14.19 8.10
C LEU A 57 3.78 15.51 7.35
N GLN A 58 2.86 15.92 6.47
CA GLN A 58 2.99 17.09 5.60
C GLN A 58 4.27 17.06 4.73
N ILE A 59 4.64 15.87 4.26
CA ILE A 59 5.79 15.66 3.37
C ILE A 59 5.28 15.59 1.93
N ASP A 60 5.75 16.53 1.10
CA ASP A 60 5.45 16.52 -0.34
C ASP A 60 6.12 15.35 -1.05
N PHE A 61 5.40 14.73 -1.98
CA PHE A 61 5.90 13.65 -2.82
C PHE A 61 5.48 13.84 -4.27
N ARG A 62 6.28 13.31 -5.20
CA ARG A 62 5.94 13.35 -6.63
C ARG A 62 4.93 12.26 -6.96
N ARG A 63 4.19 12.44 -8.05
CA ARG A 63 3.33 11.37 -8.60
C ARG A 63 4.22 10.23 -9.14
N THR A 64 4.34 9.17 -8.35
CA THR A 64 5.02 7.93 -8.69
C THR A 64 4.25 6.74 -8.14
N HIS A 65 4.45 5.58 -8.75
CA HIS A 65 3.99 4.27 -8.29
C HIS A 65 5.11 3.44 -7.65
N ASP A 66 6.34 3.97 -7.68
CA ASP A 66 7.50 3.39 -7.02
C ASP A 66 7.34 3.50 -5.49
N LEU A 67 7.11 2.35 -4.85
CA LEU A 67 6.86 2.28 -3.42
C LEU A 67 8.11 2.56 -2.61
N ASP A 68 9.31 2.24 -3.11
CA ASP A 68 10.57 2.49 -2.42
C ASP A 68 10.91 3.98 -2.40
N VAL A 69 10.62 4.69 -3.49
CA VAL A 69 10.74 6.15 -3.52
C VAL A 69 9.85 6.79 -2.46
N LEU A 70 8.61 6.30 -2.29
CA LEU A 70 7.68 6.83 -1.29
C LEU A 70 8.05 6.42 0.13
N LEU A 71 8.41 5.15 0.34
CA LEU A 71 8.81 4.59 1.63
C LEU A 71 10.04 5.32 2.17
N ASN A 72 11.01 5.65 1.32
CA ASN A 72 12.22 6.36 1.70
C ASN A 72 12.01 7.81 2.17
N LEU A 73 10.83 8.40 1.92
CA LEU A 73 10.45 9.71 2.45
C LEU A 73 9.94 9.63 3.91
N LEU A 74 9.53 8.44 4.37
CA LEU A 74 9.08 8.26 5.76
C LEU A 74 10.25 8.30 6.74
N PRO A 75 10.02 8.70 8.01
CA PRO A 75 11.06 8.77 9.03
C PRO A 75 11.77 7.43 9.23
N VAL A 76 13.09 7.47 9.35
CA VAL A 76 13.97 6.28 9.37
C VAL A 76 13.73 5.34 10.56
N ASP A 77 13.14 5.86 11.63
CA ASP A 77 12.83 5.15 12.87
C ASP A 77 11.46 4.45 12.85
N TRP A 78 10.65 4.69 11.82
CA TRP A 78 9.37 4.01 11.64
C TRP A 78 9.55 2.51 11.43
N ASP A 79 8.61 1.72 11.95
CA ASP A 79 8.72 0.27 11.90
C ASP A 79 8.66 -0.25 10.46
N VAL A 80 7.86 0.40 9.62
CA VAL A 80 7.70 0.03 8.20
C VAL A 80 9.04 0.11 7.45
N ARG A 81 9.86 1.14 7.73
CA ARG A 81 11.19 1.33 7.14
C ARG A 81 12.19 0.25 7.53
N ARG A 82 12.02 -0.35 8.71
CA ARG A 82 12.90 -1.41 9.22
C ARG A 82 12.48 -2.80 8.74
N ARG A 83 11.17 -3.01 8.61
CA ARG A 83 10.59 -4.31 8.22
C ARG A 83 10.66 -4.57 6.72
N PHE A 84 10.57 -3.52 5.91
CA PHE A 84 10.55 -3.62 4.45
C PHE A 84 11.80 -2.95 3.89
N PRO A 85 12.86 -3.72 3.57
CA PRO A 85 14.07 -3.18 2.95
C PRO A 85 13.82 -2.67 1.52
N ASP A 86 12.88 -3.31 0.83
CA ASP A 86 12.34 -2.90 -0.47
C ASP A 86 10.89 -3.38 -0.65
N LEU A 87 10.20 -2.77 -1.61
CA LEU A 87 8.85 -3.09 -2.08
C LEU A 87 8.82 -3.21 -3.61
N ALA A 88 9.92 -3.71 -4.21
CA ALA A 88 10.11 -3.74 -5.66
C ALA A 88 9.09 -4.65 -6.36
N GLU A 89 8.92 -5.88 -5.88
CA GLU A 89 7.92 -6.82 -6.42
C GLU A 89 6.50 -6.24 -6.35
N LEU A 90 6.17 -5.58 -5.23
CA LEU A 90 4.87 -4.95 -5.07
C LEU A 90 4.69 -3.78 -6.05
N THR A 91 5.76 -3.03 -6.33
CA THR A 91 5.78 -1.93 -7.30
C THR A 91 5.50 -2.40 -8.73
N GLU A 92 6.03 -3.56 -9.13
CA GLU A 92 5.85 -4.11 -10.49
C GLU A 92 4.36 -4.38 -10.81
N TRP A 93 3.58 -4.82 -9.82
CA TRP A 93 2.14 -5.03 -9.96
C TRP A 93 1.34 -3.76 -10.29
N ALA A 94 1.91 -2.56 -10.11
CA ALA A 94 1.29 -1.33 -10.56
C ALA A 94 1.11 -1.30 -12.09
N VAL A 95 1.95 -2.01 -12.85
CA VAL A 95 1.94 -2.03 -14.32
C VAL A 95 1.55 -3.40 -14.84
N GLU A 96 2.22 -4.46 -14.38
CA GLU A 96 2.10 -5.81 -14.95
C GLU A 96 0.70 -6.40 -14.80
N ALA A 97 0.01 -6.07 -13.70
CA ALA A 97 -1.35 -6.56 -13.48
C ALA A 97 -2.41 -5.93 -14.41
N ARG A 98 -2.10 -4.79 -15.04
CA ARG A 98 -3.06 -4.01 -15.84
C ARG A 98 -2.96 -4.28 -17.34
N TYR A 99 -1.79 -4.69 -17.83
CA TYR A 99 -1.56 -4.84 -19.26
C TYR A 99 -1.05 -6.26 -19.57
N PRO A 100 -1.66 -6.95 -20.55
CA PRO A 100 -1.01 -8.14 -21.10
C PRO A 100 0.34 -7.73 -21.68
N GLY A 101 1.38 -8.51 -21.40
CA GLY A 101 2.76 -8.25 -21.82
C GLY A 101 3.57 -9.53 -21.88
N GLU A 102 4.90 -9.42 -21.96
CA GLU A 102 5.80 -10.59 -22.00
C GLU A 102 6.14 -11.15 -20.60
N TRP A 103 5.52 -10.61 -19.55
CA TRP A 103 5.64 -11.08 -18.17
C TRP A 103 4.84 -12.36 -17.95
N GLN A 104 5.18 -13.11 -16.90
CA GLN A 104 4.37 -14.25 -16.50
C GLN A 104 3.03 -13.78 -15.94
N ASP A 105 1.96 -14.51 -16.26
CA ASP A 105 0.67 -14.25 -15.64
C ASP A 105 0.76 -14.46 -14.12
N ALA A 106 0.19 -13.51 -13.37
CA ALA A 106 0.10 -13.63 -11.91
C ALA A 106 -0.59 -14.93 -11.52
N ASN A 107 0.03 -15.66 -10.61
CA ASN A 107 -0.48 -16.92 -10.08
C ASN A 107 -0.99 -16.77 -8.63
N GLU A 108 -1.47 -17.86 -8.05
CA GLU A 108 -1.99 -17.86 -6.68
C GLU A 108 -0.94 -17.47 -5.64
N TYR A 109 0.30 -17.93 -5.81
CA TYR A 109 1.40 -17.59 -4.91
C TYR A 109 1.68 -16.08 -4.94
N ASP A 110 1.76 -15.48 -6.12
CA ASP A 110 1.98 -14.04 -6.28
C ASP A 110 0.88 -13.24 -5.57
N ALA A 111 -0.38 -13.63 -5.79
CA ALA A 111 -1.52 -12.99 -5.14
C ALA A 111 -1.46 -13.09 -3.61
N GLN A 112 -1.11 -14.25 -3.07
CA GLN A 112 -0.97 -14.44 -1.62
C GLN A 112 0.19 -13.64 -1.04
N GLN A 113 1.34 -13.59 -1.72
CA GLN A 113 2.50 -12.81 -1.25
C GLN A 113 2.23 -11.31 -1.31
N ALA A 114 1.71 -10.81 -2.43
CA ALA A 114 1.37 -9.40 -2.59
C ALA A 114 0.34 -8.96 -1.54
N PHE A 115 -0.72 -9.74 -1.35
CA PHE A 115 -1.73 -9.47 -0.31
C PHE A 115 -1.11 -9.42 1.09
N LYS A 116 -0.29 -10.42 1.44
CA LYS A 116 0.37 -10.48 2.76
C LYS A 116 1.26 -9.27 2.98
N GLN A 117 2.11 -8.92 2.01
CA GLN A 117 3.03 -7.80 2.10
C GLN A 117 2.28 -6.48 2.24
N ALA A 118 1.25 -6.24 1.41
CA ALA A 118 0.44 -5.02 1.50
C ALA A 118 -0.28 -4.89 2.84
N ARG A 119 -0.82 -5.99 3.38
CA ARG A 119 -1.41 -6.01 4.73
C ARG A 119 -0.41 -5.59 5.79
N GLU A 120 0.78 -6.19 5.79
CA GLU A 120 1.79 -5.89 6.80
C GLU A 120 2.32 -4.45 6.68
N VAL A 121 2.42 -3.90 5.47
CA VAL A 121 2.74 -2.48 5.24
C VAL A 121 1.64 -1.59 5.83
N LEU A 122 0.37 -1.84 5.49
CA LEU A 122 -0.75 -1.06 6.00
C LEU A 122 -0.81 -1.09 7.52
N GLU A 123 -0.71 -2.27 8.13
CA GLU A 123 -0.70 -2.44 9.59
C GLU A 123 0.46 -1.69 10.25
N SER A 124 1.66 -1.75 9.67
CA SER A 124 2.84 -1.05 10.19
C SER A 124 2.67 0.47 10.12
N ILE A 125 2.19 1.00 8.99
CA ILE A 125 1.87 2.42 8.81
C ILE A 125 0.84 2.90 9.82
N LEU A 126 -0.27 2.16 9.99
CA LEU A 126 -1.31 2.51 10.95
C LEU A 126 -0.78 2.51 12.39
N ALA A 127 0.10 1.58 12.74
CA ALA A 127 0.74 1.54 14.04
C ALA A 127 1.66 2.74 14.29
N ASP A 128 2.47 3.13 13.30
CA ASP A 128 3.35 4.30 13.39
C ASP A 128 2.54 5.61 13.50
N LEU A 129 1.49 5.77 12.70
CA LEU A 129 0.59 6.93 12.76
C LEU A 129 -0.15 7.02 14.10
N LYS A 130 -0.59 5.88 14.65
CA LYS A 130 -1.23 5.83 15.97
C LYS A 130 -0.28 6.28 17.08
N ARG A 131 1.02 5.94 17.01
CA ARG A 131 2.03 6.42 17.96
C ARG A 131 2.21 7.94 17.90
N LEU A 132 2.00 8.56 16.73
CA LEU A 132 2.05 10.01 16.55
C LEU A 132 0.73 10.73 16.90
N GLY A 133 -0.31 9.99 17.28
CA GLY A 133 -1.57 10.57 17.73
C GLY A 133 -2.56 10.85 16.61
N LEU A 134 -2.43 10.21 15.44
CA LEU A 134 -3.57 10.08 14.51
C LEU A 134 -4.59 9.12 15.15
N PRO A 135 -5.81 9.59 15.50
CA PRO A 135 -6.85 8.77 16.15
C PRO A 135 -7.31 7.58 15.31
#